data_AF-A0A5I5A396-F1
#
_entry.id   AF-A0A5I5A396-F1
#
_cell.length_a   1.000
_cell.length_b   1.000
_cell.length_c   1.000
_cell.angle_alpha   90.00
_cell.angle_beta   90.00
_cell.angle_gamma   90.00
#
_symmetry.space_group_name_H-M   'P 1'
#
loop_
_entity.id
_entity.type
_entity.pdbx_description
1 polymer ?
#
loop_
_entity_poly.entity_id
_entity_poly.type
_entity_poly.pdbx_seq_one_letter_code
_entity_poly.pdbx_strand_id
1 'polypeptide(L)'
;ISYSQTGSYPQVRAWQQATAQTPGLLARALDPQAQPLNEEEMARLALGLRTRLQNDAGNVEGWLMLGRIGMVLGNAGTATGAYANACRLDPKN
;
A
#
# COMPACT_ATOMS: atom_id res chain seq x y z
N ILE A 1 18.10 -24.56 22.72
CA ILE A 1 16.97 -24.42 21.78
C ILE A 1 16.99 -22.99 21.30
N SER A 2 17.50 -22.72 20.09
CA SER A 2 17.80 -21.36 19.63
C SER A 2 17.00 -21.03 18.36
N TYR A 3 16.05 -20.10 18.50
CA TYR A 3 15.10 -19.66 17.48
C TYR A 3 15.63 -18.54 16.56
N SER A 4 16.84 -18.68 16.01
CA SER A 4 17.46 -17.59 15.24
C SER A 4 17.93 -18.01 13.84
N GLN A 5 17.12 -18.80 13.14
CA GLN A 5 17.31 -19.08 11.72
C GLN A 5 15.98 -19.08 10.97
N THR A 6 15.43 -17.89 10.71
CA THR A 6 14.54 -17.69 9.56
C THR A 6 14.97 -16.41 8.86
N GLY A 7 15.95 -16.55 7.96
CA GLY A 7 16.53 -15.47 7.20
C GLY A 7 15.54 -14.86 6.21
N SER A 8 14.93 -13.73 6.59
CA SER A 8 14.27 -12.81 5.64
C SER A 8 14.69 -11.36 5.87
N TYR A 9 15.95 -11.16 6.28
CA TYR A 9 16.59 -9.84 6.42
C TYR A 9 16.41 -8.89 5.22
N PRO A 10 16.56 -9.33 3.94
CA PRO A 10 16.39 -8.43 2.81
C PRO A 10 14.93 -8.01 2.59
N GLN A 11 13.96 -8.90 2.82
CA GLN A 11 12.54 -8.61 2.63
C GLN A 11 12.03 -7.60 3.66
N VAL A 12 12.44 -7.74 4.92
CA VAL A 12 12.09 -6.79 5.99
C VAL A 12 12.69 -5.42 5.72
N ARG A 13 13.95 -5.35 5.24
CA ARG A 13 14.57 -4.07 4.86
C ARG A 13 13.86 -3.40 3.69
N ALA A 14 13.49 -4.16 2.65
CA ALA A 14 12.73 -3.63 1.53
C ALA A 14 11.37 -3.08 1.99
N TRP A 15 10.68 -3.78 2.87
CA TRP A 15 9.43 -3.31 3.48
C TRP A 15 9.61 -2.05 4.33
N GLN A 16 10.67 -1.98 5.15
CA GLN A 16 10.99 -0.79 5.94
C GLN A 16 11.28 0.42 5.04
N GLN A 17 12.05 0.22 3.97
CA GLN A 17 12.36 1.27 3.00
C GLN A 17 11.10 1.76 2.28
N ALA A 18 10.26 0.85 1.79
CA ALA A 18 9.00 1.21 1.15
C ALA A 18 8.09 1.99 2.10
N THR A 19 7.97 1.55 3.36
CA THR A 19 7.19 2.24 4.40
C THR A 19 7.75 3.63 4.69
N ALA A 20 9.08 3.79 4.76
CA ALA A 20 9.72 5.08 4.95
C ALA A 20 9.52 6.04 3.77
N GLN A 21 9.48 5.53 2.54
CA GLN A 21 9.24 6.32 1.33
C GLN A 21 7.76 6.64 1.09
N THR A 22 6.85 5.90 1.73
CA THR A 22 5.40 5.99 1.53
C THR A 22 4.84 7.40 1.70
N PRO A 23 5.20 8.20 2.72
CA PRO A 23 4.67 9.55 2.85
C PRO A 23 5.01 10.46 1.67
N GLY A 24 6.23 10.35 1.13
CA GLY A 24 6.67 11.13 -0.03
C GLY A 24 5.99 10.68 -1.32
N LEU A 25 5.89 9.35 -1.52
CA LEU A 25 5.18 8.79 -2.68
C LEU A 25 3.69 9.10 -2.63
N LEU A 26 3.07 9.08 -1.45
CA LEU A 26 1.68 9.43 -1.23
C LEU A 26 1.43 10.92 -1.52
N ALA A 27 2.28 11.81 -1.01
CA ALA A 27 2.20 13.24 -1.31
C ALA A 27 2.28 13.49 -2.82
N ARG A 28 3.18 12.77 -3.52
CA ARG A 28 3.32 12.88 -4.98
C ARG A 28 2.10 12.33 -5.73
N ALA A 29 1.50 11.24 -5.25
CA ALA A 29 0.29 10.66 -5.84
C ALA A 29 -0.95 11.55 -5.66
N LEU A 30 -0.98 12.35 -4.59
CA LEU A 30 -2.05 13.30 -4.30
C LEU A 30 -1.85 14.66 -5.01
N ASP A 31 -0.64 14.96 -5.47
CA ASP A 31 -0.32 16.20 -6.17
C ASP A 31 -0.57 16.07 -7.69
N PRO A 32 -1.57 16.77 -8.25
CA PRO A 32 -1.87 16.71 -9.69
C PRO A 32 -0.81 17.38 -10.56
N GLN A 33 0.10 18.19 -9.99
CA GLN A 33 1.21 18.83 -10.71
C GLN A 33 2.50 18.00 -10.65
N ALA A 34 2.56 16.98 -9.79
CA ALA A 34 3.75 16.15 -9.66
C ALA A 34 3.86 15.12 -10.78
N GLN A 35 5.09 14.64 -11.01
CA GLN A 35 5.31 13.54 -11.94
C GLN A 35 4.58 12.28 -11.45
N PRO A 36 3.88 11.57 -12.36
CA PRO A 36 3.20 10.34 -12.01
C PRO A 36 4.18 9.32 -11.42
N LEU A 37 3.67 8.47 -10.53
CA LEU A 37 4.44 7.35 -10.01
C LEU A 37 4.68 6.32 -11.12
N ASN A 38 5.91 5.83 -11.25
CA ASN A 38 6.17 4.65 -12.06
C ASN A 38 5.69 3.37 -11.34
N GLU A 39 5.69 2.24 -12.04
CA GLU A 39 5.17 0.97 -11.50
C GLU A 39 5.90 0.54 -10.21
N GLU A 40 7.22 0.72 -10.13
CA GLU A 40 7.99 0.37 -8.92
C GLU A 40 7.61 1.25 -7.73
N GLU A 41 7.45 2.55 -7.96
CA GLU A 41 7.03 3.51 -6.94
C GLU A 41 5.60 3.24 -6.49
N MET A 42 4.71 2.90 -7.43
CA MET A 42 3.36 2.46 -7.13
C MET A 42 3.37 1.18 -6.28
N ALA A 43 4.23 0.19 -6.59
CA ALA A 43 4.35 -1.02 -5.79
C ALA A 43 4.86 -0.73 -4.37
N ARG A 44 5.85 0.16 -4.22
CA ARG A 44 6.35 0.60 -2.90
C ARG A 44 5.28 1.36 -2.11
N LEU A 45 4.54 2.26 -2.78
CA LEU A 45 3.42 2.97 -2.19
C LEU A 45 2.33 2.00 -1.72
N ALA A 46 1.93 1.02 -2.55
CA ALA A 46 0.95 0.01 -2.19
C ALA A 46 1.38 -0.79 -0.95
N LEU A 47 2.65 -1.17 -0.87
CA LEU A 47 3.19 -1.92 0.27
C LEU A 47 3.10 -1.14 1.59
N GLY A 48 3.56 0.11 1.60
CA GLY A 48 3.51 0.91 2.82
C GLY A 48 2.10 1.43 3.14
N LEU A 49 1.27 1.69 2.12
CA LEU A 49 -0.14 2.05 2.32
C LEU A 49 -0.90 0.89 2.95
N ARG A 50 -0.74 -0.35 2.46
CA ARG A 50 -1.32 -1.56 3.08
C ARG A 50 -0.90 -1.70 4.53
N THR A 51 0.38 -1.48 4.82
CA THR A 51 0.93 -1.52 6.19
C THR A 51 0.25 -0.49 7.10
N ARG A 52 0.10 0.74 6.60
CA ARG A 52 -0.58 1.81 7.34
C ARG A 52 -2.05 1.47 7.58
N LEU A 53 -2.76 1.00 6.55
CA LEU A 53 -4.18 0.65 6.61
C LEU A 53 -4.47 -0.57 7.48
N GLN A 54 -3.51 -1.46 7.67
CA GLN A 54 -3.62 -2.52 8.67
C GLN A 54 -3.65 -1.96 10.10
N ASN A 55 -2.97 -0.85 10.36
CA ASN A 55 -2.98 -0.15 11.65
C ASN A 55 -4.15 0.84 11.76
N ASP A 56 -4.50 1.49 10.64
CA ASP A 56 -5.59 2.45 10.51
C ASP A 56 -6.66 1.89 9.58
N ALA A 57 -7.36 0.87 10.09
CA ALA A 57 -8.35 0.15 9.30
C ALA A 57 -9.59 1.00 8.96
N GLY A 58 -9.79 2.17 9.56
CA GLY A 58 -10.93 3.06 9.32
C GLY A 58 -10.79 3.97 8.10
N ASN A 59 -9.63 3.97 7.44
CA ASN A 59 -9.32 4.90 6.36
C ASN A 59 -9.82 4.39 4.99
N VAL A 60 -11.08 4.69 4.67
CA VAL A 60 -11.75 4.31 3.42
C VAL A 60 -10.99 4.80 2.18
N GLU A 61 -10.58 6.07 2.18
CA GLU A 61 -9.83 6.69 1.07
C GLU A 61 -8.52 5.96 0.77
N GLY A 62 -7.78 5.55 1.80
CA GLY A 62 -6.57 4.77 1.63
C GLY A 62 -6.83 3.39 1.03
N TRP A 63 -7.92 2.71 1.43
CA TRP A 63 -8.33 1.45 0.81
C TRP A 63 -8.73 1.62 -0.66
N LEU A 64 -9.44 2.70 -1.00
CA LEU A 64 -9.79 3.02 -2.39
C LEU A 64 -8.53 3.28 -3.24
N MET A 65 -7.59 4.06 -2.71
CA MET A 65 -6.32 4.34 -3.38
C MET A 65 -5.49 3.06 -3.58
N LEU A 66 -5.39 2.20 -2.56
CA LEU A 66 -4.72 0.90 -2.68
C LEU A 66 -5.37 0.02 -3.75
N GLY A 67 -6.70 0.07 -3.85
CA GLY A 67 -7.47 -0.59 -4.90
C GLY A 67 -7.08 -0.13 -6.30
N ARG A 68 -7.02 1.20 -6.50
CA ARG A 68 -6.63 1.83 -7.76
C ARG A 68 -5.21 1.46 -8.17
N ILE A 69 -4.27 1.55 -7.23
CA ILE A 69 -2.87 1.16 -7.47
C ILE A 69 -2.79 -0.32 -7.85
N GLY A 70 -3.55 -1.20 -7.17
CA GLY A 70 -3.63 -2.61 -7.51
C GLY A 70 -4.10 -2.85 -8.96
N MET A 71 -5.06 -2.08 -9.45
CA MET A 71 -5.51 -2.18 -10.85
C MET A 71 -4.45 -1.72 -11.83
N VAL A 72 -3.75 -0.61 -11.55
CA VAL A 72 -2.68 -0.09 -12.42
C VAL A 72 -1.53 -1.09 -12.52
N LEU A 73 -1.18 -1.75 -11.40
CA LEU A 73 -0.13 -2.77 -11.36
C LEU A 73 -0.57 -4.14 -11.91
N GLY A 74 -1.80 -4.27 -12.43
CA GLY A 74 -2.35 -5.56 -12.86
C GLY A 74 -2.53 -6.59 -11.72
N ASN A 75 -2.48 -6.14 -10.46
CA ASN A 75 -2.62 -6.97 -9.27
C ASN A 75 -4.08 -6.98 -8.81
N ALA A 76 -4.90 -7.76 -9.52
CA ALA A 76 -6.32 -7.91 -9.24
C ALA A 76 -6.61 -8.34 -7.79
N GLY A 77 -5.79 -9.22 -7.22
CA GLY A 77 -5.97 -9.68 -5.82
C GLY A 77 -5.83 -8.54 -4.81
N THR A 78 -4.84 -7.66 -4.99
CA THR A 78 -4.69 -6.46 -4.16
C THR A 78 -5.84 -5.50 -4.36
N ALA A 79 -6.27 -5.29 -5.61
CA ALA A 79 -7.38 -4.41 -5.93
C ALA A 79 -8.69 -4.85 -5.26
N THR A 80 -9.08 -6.11 -5.48
CA THR A 80 -10.31 -6.67 -4.90
C THR A 80 -10.28 -6.65 -3.38
N GLY A 81 -9.16 -7.05 -2.76
CA GLY A 81 -9.03 -7.04 -1.31
C GLY A 81 -9.14 -5.63 -0.73
N ALA A 82 -8.56 -4.63 -1.39
CA ALA A 82 -8.63 -3.25 -0.94
C ALA A 82 -10.05 -2.68 -1.08
N TYR A 83 -10.71 -2.88 -2.22
CA TYR A 83 -12.10 -2.45 -2.41
C TYR A 83 -13.07 -3.13 -1.46
N ALA A 84 -12.90 -4.43 -1.20
CA ALA A 84 -13.72 -5.13 -0.21
C ALA A 84 -13.61 -4.50 1.19
N ASN A 85 -12.39 -4.09 1.59
CA ASN A 85 -12.21 -3.37 2.85
C ASN A 85 -12.87 -1.99 2.83
N ALA A 86 -12.72 -1.23 1.74
CA ALA A 86 -13.38 0.07 1.58
C ALA A 86 -14.91 -0.05 1.69
N CYS A 87 -15.53 -0.96 0.94
CA CYS A 87 -16.98 -1.20 0.96
C CYS A 87 -17.49 -1.67 2.33
N ARG A 88 -16.68 -2.39 3.10
CA ARG A 88 -17.07 -2.83 4.45
C ARG A 88 -17.10 -1.65 5.44
N LEU A 89 -16.23 -0.66 5.24
CA LEU A 89 -16.10 0.51 6.10
C LEU A 89 -17.12 1.59 5.74
N ASP A 90 -17.43 1.73 4.46
CA ASP A 90 -18.49 2.61 3.97
C ASP A 90 -19.50 1.85 3.08
N PRO A 91 -20.46 1.15 3.69
CA PRO A 91 -21.51 0.44 2.97
C PRO A 91 -22.67 1.35 2.52
N LYS A 92 -22.60 2.68 2.72
CA LYS A 92 -23.77 3.58 2.63
C LYS A 92 -23.63 4.78 1.67
N ASN A 93 -22.53 4.94 0.93
CA ASN A 93 -22.38 6.03 -0.03
C ASN A 93 -22.97 5.69 -1.41
#